data_AF-A0AAJ3B3I2-F1
#
_entry.id   AF-A0AAJ3B3I2-F1
#
_cell.length_a   1.000
_cell.length_b   1.000
_cell.length_c   1.000
_cell.angle_alpha   90.00
_cell.angle_beta   90.00
_cell.angle_gamma   90.00
#
_symmetry.space_group_name_H-M   'P 1'
#
loop_
_entity.id
_entity.type
_entity.pdbx_description
1 polymer ?
#
loop_
_entity_poly.entity_id
_entity_poly.type
_entity_poly.pdbx_seq_one_letter_code
_entity_poly.pdbx_strand_id
1 'polypeptide(L)'
;MSNTPLSSAEHGKILLFILLMIPTLFFVGILPILFLIIGFIMLRRNKDFSYVDMAVRGAAIYMWIGFLICAGVVAWNAMTWDKSNSYQSRYAAELMQSFSIVAAIFFGYKFSLTKLLFEPLAAHKGWVELNGVFSSKAKNKEAEIDIIKGERLKSFSVADELIKWAKLKEDGHISEQEFNDARKKLLHRE
;
A
#
# COMPACT_ATOMS: atom_id res chain seq x y z
N MET A 1 23.95 4.90 7.56
CA MET A 1 23.30 3.87 8.39
C MET A 1 21.85 3.75 7.93
N SER A 2 21.50 2.74 7.12
CA SER A 2 20.25 2.72 6.32
C SER A 2 19.33 1.52 6.57
N ASN A 3 19.57 0.74 7.62
CA ASN A 3 18.83 -0.48 7.97
C ASN A 3 18.19 -0.38 9.36
N THR A 4 17.61 0.76 9.71
CA THR A 4 16.86 0.93 10.95
C THR A 4 15.36 1.05 10.64
N PRO A 5 14.49 0.54 11.53
CA PRO A 5 13.05 0.76 11.41
C PRO A 5 12.72 2.24 11.48
N LEU A 6 11.58 2.60 10.89
CA LEU A 6 11.02 3.94 11.03
C LEU A 6 10.65 4.19 12.49
N SER A 7 10.92 5.39 12.98
CA SER A 7 10.50 5.83 14.31
C SER A 7 8.98 6.01 14.40
N SER A 8 8.43 6.08 15.61
CA SER A 8 6.99 6.38 15.80
C SER A 8 6.59 7.73 15.18
N ALA A 9 7.49 8.73 15.20
CA ALA A 9 7.25 10.03 14.58
C ALA A 9 7.14 9.92 13.05
N GLU A 10 7.96 9.09 12.41
CA GLU A 10 7.94 8.87 10.97
C GLU A 10 6.72 8.08 10.53
N HIS A 11 6.33 7.06 11.28
CA HIS A 11 5.05 6.39 11.09
C HIS A 11 3.89 7.38 11.19
N GLY A 12 3.93 8.30 12.17
CA GLY A 12 2.94 9.36 12.31
C GLY A 12 2.86 10.27 11.08
N LYS A 13 4.00 10.65 10.50
CA LYS A 13 4.04 11.43 9.24
C LYS A 13 3.37 10.68 8.08
N ILE A 14 3.70 9.39 7.91
CA ILE A 14 3.13 8.57 6.84
C ILE A 14 1.61 8.40 7.02
N LEU A 15 1.15 8.17 8.25
CA LEU A 15 -0.29 8.07 8.54
C LEU A 15 -1.00 9.40 8.27
N LEU A 16 -0.41 10.52 8.69
CA LEU A 16 -0.95 11.84 8.39
C LEU A 16 -1.03 12.10 6.87
N PHE A 17 -0.01 11.68 6.11
CA PHE A 17 -0.06 11.74 4.66
C PHE A 17 -1.22 10.93 4.08
N ILE A 18 -1.41 9.68 4.50
CA ILE A 18 -2.50 8.83 4.02
C ILE A 18 -3.86 9.48 4.31
N LEU A 19 -4.03 10.06 5.50
CA LEU A 19 -5.25 10.77 5.87
C LEU A 19 -5.50 11.99 4.98
N LEU A 20 -4.46 12.80 4.74
CA LEU A 20 -4.54 13.99 3.88
C LEU A 20 -4.83 13.61 2.42
N MET A 21 -4.41 12.44 1.96
CA MET A 21 -4.67 11.96 0.60
C MET A 21 -6.15 11.62 0.35
N ILE A 22 -6.98 11.39 1.36
CA ILE A 22 -8.38 11.00 1.13
C ILE A 22 -9.15 12.13 0.40
N PRO A 23 -9.10 13.40 0.86
CA PRO A 23 -9.71 14.50 0.10
C PRO A 23 -9.14 14.73 -1.30
N THR A 24 -7.91 14.28 -1.62
CA THR A 24 -7.33 14.50 -2.97
C THR A 24 -8.16 13.89 -4.06
N LEU A 25 -8.89 12.81 -3.76
CA LEU A 25 -9.74 12.10 -4.73
C LEU A 25 -10.74 13.04 -5.40
N PHE A 26 -11.22 14.07 -4.69
CA PHE A 26 -12.21 15.02 -5.19
C PHE A 26 -11.59 16.23 -5.90
N PHE A 27 -10.40 16.70 -5.46
CA PHE A 27 -9.81 17.95 -5.95
C PHE A 27 -8.68 17.76 -6.95
N VAL A 28 -7.89 16.70 -6.79
CA VAL A 28 -6.68 16.40 -7.55
C VAL A 28 -6.87 15.16 -8.43
N GLY A 29 -7.82 14.30 -8.09
CA GLY A 29 -8.14 13.07 -8.82
C GLY A 29 -7.40 11.84 -8.30
N ILE A 30 -7.68 10.69 -8.91
CA ILE A 30 -7.21 9.37 -8.44
C ILE A 30 -5.78 9.02 -8.88
N LEU A 31 -5.27 9.72 -9.90
CA LEU A 31 -4.04 9.34 -10.61
C LEU A 31 -2.78 9.33 -9.71
N PRO A 32 -2.55 10.30 -8.81
CA PRO A 32 -1.44 10.24 -7.85
C PRO A 32 -1.49 9.00 -6.94
N ILE A 33 -2.69 8.62 -6.50
CA ILE A 33 -2.90 7.45 -5.62
C ILE A 33 -2.55 6.17 -6.37
N LEU A 34 -2.94 6.06 -7.65
CA LEU A 34 -2.60 4.90 -8.48
C LEU A 34 -1.09 4.73 -8.64
N PHE A 35 -0.34 5.82 -8.90
CA PHE A 35 1.12 5.75 -8.95
C PHE A 35 1.69 5.17 -7.65
N LEU A 36 1.26 5.69 -6.50
CA LEU A 36 1.75 5.25 -5.21
C LEU A 36 1.40 3.78 -4.92
N ILE A 37 0.15 3.37 -5.15
CA ILE A 37 -0.28 1.98 -4.96
C ILE A 37 0.57 1.04 -5.82
N ILE A 38 0.75 1.35 -7.10
CA ILE A 38 1.57 0.54 -8.01
C ILE A 38 3.02 0.49 -7.52
N GLY A 39 3.60 1.62 -7.13
CA GLY A 39 4.96 1.69 -6.59
C GLY A 39 5.15 0.82 -5.35
N PHE A 40 4.22 0.86 -4.40
CA PHE A 40 4.27 0.04 -3.18
C PHE A 40 4.04 -1.45 -3.44
N ILE A 41 3.17 -1.80 -4.38
CA ILE A 41 2.98 -3.20 -4.81
C ILE A 41 4.27 -3.73 -5.44
N MET A 42 4.89 -2.96 -6.33
CA MET A 42 6.14 -3.34 -6.98
C MET A 42 7.31 -3.41 -6.00
N LEU A 43 7.40 -2.49 -5.03
CA LEU A 43 8.35 -2.59 -3.91
C LEU A 43 8.20 -3.92 -3.18
N ARG A 44 6.96 -4.30 -2.80
CA ARG A 44 6.72 -5.52 -2.04
C ARG A 44 7.10 -6.78 -2.83
N ARG A 45 6.82 -6.78 -4.14
CA ARG A 45 7.08 -7.91 -5.04
C ARG A 45 8.56 -8.06 -5.40
N ASN A 46 9.23 -6.95 -5.68
CA ASN A 46 10.58 -6.95 -6.25
C ASN A 46 11.68 -6.58 -5.23
N LYS A 47 11.30 -6.15 -4.02
CA LYS A 47 12.22 -5.76 -2.93
C LYS A 47 13.18 -4.63 -3.32
N ASP A 48 12.72 -3.74 -4.19
CA ASP A 48 13.51 -2.64 -4.72
C ASP A 48 12.79 -1.31 -4.49
N PHE A 49 13.45 -0.37 -3.83
CA PHE A 49 12.91 0.96 -3.53
C PHE A 49 12.79 1.85 -4.77
N SER A 50 13.48 1.53 -5.87
CA SER A 50 13.42 2.29 -7.12
C SER A 50 11.98 2.47 -7.65
N TYR A 51 11.11 1.48 -7.40
CA TYR A 51 9.70 1.56 -7.77
C TYR A 51 8.92 2.60 -6.94
N VAL A 52 9.27 2.79 -5.67
CA VAL A 52 8.69 3.86 -4.83
C VAL A 52 9.20 5.22 -5.30
N ASP A 53 10.49 5.34 -5.58
CA ASP A 53 11.08 6.59 -6.10
C ASP A 53 10.40 7.01 -7.42
N MET A 54 10.23 6.07 -8.34
CA MET A 54 9.57 6.32 -9.62
C MET A 54 8.08 6.69 -9.45
N ALA A 55 7.36 6.00 -8.56
CA ALA A 55 5.96 6.30 -8.25
C ALA A 55 5.79 7.70 -7.63
N VAL A 56 6.62 8.05 -6.66
CA VAL A 56 6.62 9.38 -6.03
C VAL A 56 6.97 10.45 -7.06
N ARG A 57 7.96 10.20 -7.92
CA ARG A 57 8.32 11.13 -9.00
C ARG A 57 7.17 11.32 -9.99
N GLY A 58 6.49 10.24 -10.39
CA GLY A 58 5.30 10.31 -11.27
C GLY A 58 4.16 11.13 -10.64
N ALA A 59 3.85 10.87 -9.37
CA ALA A 59 2.86 11.65 -8.62
C ALA A 59 3.28 13.12 -8.47
N ALA A 60 4.56 13.39 -8.24
CA ALA A 60 5.08 14.76 -8.12
C ALA A 60 5.00 15.53 -9.45
N ILE A 61 5.34 14.89 -10.58
CA ILE A 61 5.21 15.49 -11.91
C ILE A 61 3.75 15.84 -12.19
N TYR A 62 2.83 14.91 -11.91
CA TYR A 62 1.39 15.16 -12.05
C TYR A 62 0.93 16.39 -11.27
N MET A 63 1.36 16.50 -10.00
CA MET A 63 1.00 17.65 -9.16
C MET A 63 1.60 18.97 -9.66
N TRP A 64 2.83 18.94 -10.19
CA TRP A 64 3.44 20.12 -10.80
C TRP A 64 2.73 20.57 -12.07
N ILE A 65 2.31 19.62 -12.92
CA ILE A 65 1.51 19.95 -14.11
C ILE A 65 0.21 20.64 -13.70
N GLY A 66 -0.52 20.07 -12.73
CA GLY A 66 -1.77 20.68 -12.22
C GLY A 66 -1.54 22.07 -11.63
N PHE A 67 -0.49 22.24 -10.83
CA PHE A 67 -0.08 23.54 -10.29
C PHE A 67 0.21 24.56 -11.40
N LEU A 68 1.00 24.20 -12.41
CA LEU A 68 1.39 25.09 -13.51
C LEU A 68 0.19 25.49 -14.37
N ILE A 69 -0.75 24.58 -14.63
CA ILE A 69 -1.99 24.92 -15.34
C ILE A 69 -2.79 25.95 -14.55
N CYS A 70 -2.99 25.73 -13.24
CA CYS A 70 -3.73 26.66 -12.41
C CYS A 70 -3.04 28.02 -12.31
N ALA A 71 -1.72 28.02 -12.08
CA ALA A 71 -0.92 29.25 -12.04
C ALA A 71 -0.97 30.01 -13.37
N GLY A 72 -0.96 29.30 -14.50
CA GLY A 72 -1.11 29.88 -15.84
C GLY A 72 -2.46 30.56 -16.03
N VAL A 73 -3.56 29.95 -15.58
CA VAL A 73 -4.90 30.56 -15.62
C VAL A 73 -4.94 31.83 -14.77
N VAL A 74 -4.38 31.80 -13.56
CA VAL A 74 -4.30 32.97 -12.68
C VAL A 74 -3.47 34.08 -13.32
N ALA A 75 -2.29 33.76 -13.84
CA ALA A 75 -1.39 34.73 -14.46
C ALA A 75 -2.01 35.37 -15.70
N TRP A 76 -2.65 34.58 -16.56
CA TRP A 76 -3.36 35.07 -17.74
C TRP A 76 -4.46 36.06 -17.36
N ASN A 77 -5.35 35.67 -16.44
CA ASN A 77 -6.43 36.54 -16.02
C ASN A 77 -5.90 37.81 -15.32
N ALA A 78 -4.82 37.72 -14.54
CA ALA A 78 -4.19 38.86 -13.90
C ALA A 78 -3.63 39.87 -14.92
N MET A 79 -3.03 39.39 -16.02
CA MET A 79 -2.48 40.25 -17.08
C MET A 79 -3.58 40.96 -17.87
N THR A 80 -4.71 40.30 -18.08
CA THR A 80 -5.86 40.86 -18.83
C THR A 80 -6.88 41.53 -17.91
N TRP A 81 -6.60 41.64 -16.61
CA TRP A 81 -7.57 42.13 -15.65
C TRP A 81 -7.74 43.65 -15.78
N ASP A 82 -8.94 44.07 -16.16
CA ASP A 82 -9.35 45.47 -16.07
C ASP A 82 -10.05 45.73 -14.73
N LYS A 83 -9.73 46.85 -14.09
CA LYS A 83 -10.31 47.27 -12.79
C LYS A 83 -11.71 47.89 -12.91
N SER A 84 -12.33 47.83 -14.10
CA SER A 84 -13.73 48.22 -14.26
C SER A 84 -14.65 47.36 -13.41
N ASN A 85 -15.77 47.93 -12.94
CA ASN A 85 -16.80 47.16 -12.21
C ASN A 85 -17.71 46.36 -13.15
N SER A 86 -17.17 45.93 -14.29
CA SER A 86 -17.89 45.17 -15.31
C SER A 86 -18.13 43.73 -14.83
N TYR A 87 -19.15 43.08 -15.39
CA TYR A 87 -19.42 41.65 -15.14
C TYR A 87 -18.18 40.80 -15.44
N GLN A 88 -17.48 41.10 -16.54
CA GLN A 88 -16.31 40.36 -16.98
C GLN A 88 -15.11 40.51 -16.03
N SER A 89 -14.91 41.69 -15.45
CA SER A 89 -13.86 41.90 -14.43
C SER A 89 -14.14 41.09 -13.15
N ARG A 90 -15.40 41.06 -12.68
CA ARG A 90 -15.79 40.25 -11.51
C ARG A 90 -15.59 38.75 -11.76
N TYR A 91 -16.02 38.28 -12.93
CA TYR A 91 -15.83 36.87 -13.32
C TYR A 91 -14.35 36.47 -13.38
N ALA A 92 -13.49 37.32 -13.96
CA ALA A 92 -12.04 37.09 -13.98
C ALA A 92 -11.45 37.02 -12.56
N ALA A 93 -11.88 37.90 -11.65
CA ALA A 93 -11.45 37.87 -10.25
C ALA A 93 -11.88 36.58 -9.54
N GLU A 94 -13.12 36.12 -9.73
CA GLU A 94 -13.63 34.85 -9.18
C GLU A 94 -12.86 33.63 -9.71
N LEU A 95 -12.54 33.62 -11.02
CA LEU A 95 -11.70 32.59 -11.62
C LEU A 95 -10.29 32.60 -11.02
N MET A 96 -9.66 33.76 -10.91
CA MET A 96 -8.34 33.89 -10.30
C MET A 96 -8.34 33.36 -8.87
N GLN A 97 -9.33 33.72 -8.06
CA GLN A 97 -9.46 33.22 -6.70
C GLN A 97 -9.63 31.70 -6.66
N SER A 98 -10.53 31.15 -7.48
CA SER A 98 -10.80 29.71 -7.53
C SER A 98 -9.57 28.91 -7.94
N PHE A 99 -8.88 29.31 -9.02
CA PHE A 99 -7.67 28.63 -9.48
C PHE A 99 -6.48 28.85 -8.54
N SER A 100 -6.42 29.96 -7.79
CA SER A 100 -5.40 30.15 -6.75
C SER A 100 -5.58 29.15 -5.60
N ILE A 101 -6.82 28.89 -5.18
CA ILE A 101 -7.12 27.89 -4.14
C ILE A 101 -6.72 26.49 -4.64
N VAL A 102 -7.11 26.13 -5.86
CA VAL A 102 -6.75 24.82 -6.44
C VAL A 102 -5.23 24.67 -6.60
N ALA A 103 -4.53 25.72 -7.04
CA ALA A 103 -3.06 25.72 -7.11
C ALA A 103 -2.42 25.49 -5.73
N ALA A 104 -2.94 26.15 -4.69
CA ALA A 104 -2.47 25.96 -3.32
C ALA A 104 -2.70 24.51 -2.83
N ILE A 105 -3.81 23.89 -3.23
CA ILE A 105 -4.09 22.47 -2.94
C ILE A 105 -3.05 21.56 -3.62
N PHE A 106 -2.77 21.74 -4.93
CA PHE A 106 -1.73 20.98 -5.62
C PHE A 106 -0.36 21.13 -4.96
N PHE A 107 0.02 22.36 -4.61
CA PHE A 107 1.29 22.64 -3.94
C PHE A 107 1.37 21.99 -2.55
N GLY A 108 0.30 22.11 -1.76
CA GLY A 108 0.19 21.50 -0.44
C GLY A 108 0.32 19.98 -0.50
N TYR A 109 -0.31 19.34 -1.48
CA TYR A 109 -0.18 17.89 -1.68
C TYR A 109 1.21 17.48 -2.12
N LYS A 110 1.85 18.24 -3.00
CA LYS A 110 3.25 18.01 -3.39
C LYS A 110 4.16 18.11 -2.17
N PHE A 111 3.94 19.10 -1.33
CA PHE A 111 4.70 19.29 -0.10
C PHE A 111 4.52 18.10 0.85
N SER A 112 3.29 17.69 1.11
CA SER A 112 2.97 16.52 1.94
C SER A 112 3.56 15.23 1.37
N LEU A 113 3.47 14.98 0.05
CA LEU A 113 4.09 13.81 -0.59
C LEU A 113 5.60 13.77 -0.32
N THR A 114 6.26 14.92 -0.41
CA THR A 114 7.71 15.00 -0.20
C THR A 114 8.07 14.81 1.27
N LYS A 115 7.48 15.62 2.16
CA LYS A 115 7.88 15.73 3.57
C LYS A 115 7.32 14.65 4.48
N LEU A 116 6.10 14.18 4.20
CA LEU A 116 5.39 13.26 5.07
C LEU A 116 5.48 11.80 4.60
N LEU A 117 5.66 11.56 3.31
CA LEU A 117 5.82 10.22 2.76
C LEU A 117 7.26 9.94 2.31
N PHE A 118 7.76 10.67 1.32
CA PHE A 118 8.98 10.26 0.61
C PHE A 118 10.25 10.40 1.45
N GLU A 119 10.45 11.54 2.12
CA GLU A 119 11.64 11.77 2.95
C GLU A 119 11.81 10.71 4.05
N PRO A 120 10.77 10.40 4.87
CA PRO A 120 10.85 9.30 5.83
C PRO A 120 11.20 7.94 5.21
N LEU A 121 10.61 7.62 4.06
CA LEU A 121 10.86 6.34 3.39
C LEU A 121 12.27 6.25 2.81
N ALA A 122 12.73 7.32 2.17
CA ALA A 122 14.06 7.37 1.55
C ALA A 122 15.18 7.31 2.60
N ALA A 123 14.99 7.93 3.76
CA ALA A 123 15.92 7.85 4.89
C ALA A 123 16.09 6.40 5.41
N HIS A 124 15.03 5.59 5.31
CA HIS A 124 14.97 4.22 5.79
C HIS A 124 14.90 3.17 4.66
N LYS A 125 15.38 3.51 3.45
CA LYS A 125 15.18 2.70 2.25
C LYS A 125 15.55 1.22 2.39
N GLY A 126 16.70 0.90 2.99
CA GLY A 126 17.19 -0.47 3.12
C GLY A 126 16.33 -1.30 4.07
N TRP A 127 15.79 -0.68 5.12
CA TRP A 127 14.80 -1.31 5.98
C TRP A 127 13.48 -1.56 5.24
N VAL A 128 12.99 -0.55 4.51
CA VAL A 128 11.71 -0.59 3.80
C VAL A 128 11.71 -1.66 2.70
N GLU A 129 12.81 -1.81 1.96
CA GLU A 129 13.00 -2.84 0.93
C GLU A 129 12.82 -4.25 1.51
N LEU A 130 13.48 -4.53 2.63
CA LEU A 130 13.52 -5.88 3.20
C LEU A 130 12.25 -6.19 4.00
N ASN A 131 11.86 -5.28 4.89
CA ASN A 131 10.88 -5.53 5.95
C ASN A 131 9.51 -4.91 5.66
N GLY A 132 9.46 -3.84 4.86
CA GLY A 132 8.26 -3.04 4.60
C GLY A 132 8.13 -1.82 5.50
N VAL A 133 7.22 -0.92 5.11
CA VAL A 133 7.06 0.43 5.70
C VAL A 133 6.67 0.41 7.18
N PHE A 134 5.74 -0.44 7.58
CA PHE A 134 5.18 -0.47 8.94
C PHE A 134 5.80 -1.56 9.83
N SER A 135 6.93 -2.14 9.41
CA SER A 135 7.58 -3.19 10.19
C SER A 135 8.47 -2.59 11.27
N SER A 136 8.19 -2.92 12.53
CA SER A 136 9.03 -2.58 13.69
C SER A 136 10.08 -3.63 14.02
N LYS A 137 9.96 -4.83 13.43
CA LYS A 137 10.89 -5.95 13.60
C LYS A 137 11.43 -6.40 12.24
N ALA A 138 12.66 -6.91 12.21
CA ALA A 138 13.20 -7.50 11.00
C ALA A 138 12.39 -8.75 10.64
N LYS A 139 12.14 -8.97 9.35
CA LYS A 139 11.55 -10.22 8.87
C LYS A 139 12.57 -11.34 9.09
N ASN A 140 12.26 -12.28 9.97
CA ASN A 140 13.00 -13.53 10.04
C ASN A 140 12.83 -14.26 8.70
N LYS A 141 13.95 -14.64 8.07
CA LYS A 141 13.96 -15.41 6.81
C LYS A 141 13.19 -16.74 6.92
N GLU A 142 12.99 -17.25 8.13
CA GLU A 142 12.26 -18.49 8.39
C GLU A 142 10.73 -18.31 8.47
N ALA A 143 10.23 -17.08 8.55
CA ALA A 143 8.79 -16.78 8.71
C ALA A 143 8.08 -16.43 7.39
N GLU A 144 8.75 -16.56 6.24
CA GLU A 144 8.13 -16.50 4.91
C GLU A 144 7.59 -17.89 4.50
N ILE A 145 6.90 -18.57 5.42
CA ILE A 145 5.95 -19.60 5.05
C ILE A 145 4.59 -18.93 4.98
N ASP A 146 4.24 -18.62 3.74
CA ASP A 146 2.96 -18.17 3.23
C ASP A 146 1.76 -18.69 4.04
N ILE A 147 1.18 -17.83 4.88
CA ILE A 147 -0.09 -18.05 5.62
C ILE A 147 -1.29 -17.86 4.67
N ILE A 148 -1.07 -18.07 3.36
CA ILE A 148 -2.12 -18.32 2.37
C ILE A 148 -1.83 -19.68 1.70
N LYS A 149 -1.55 -20.71 2.52
CA LYS A 149 -1.81 -22.10 2.14
C LYS A 149 -3.21 -22.49 2.59
N GLY A 150 -4.21 -22.03 1.84
CA GLY A 150 -5.60 -22.52 1.92
C GLY A 150 -5.79 -24.00 1.55
N GLU A 151 -4.73 -24.80 1.49
CA GLU A 151 -4.76 -26.20 1.02
C GLU A 151 -4.22 -27.24 2.02
N ARG A 152 -3.84 -26.85 3.25
CA ARG A 152 -3.42 -27.82 4.30
C ARG A 152 -4.40 -28.03 5.45
N LEU A 153 -5.64 -27.58 5.32
CA LEU A 153 -6.74 -28.00 6.18
C LEU A 153 -7.53 -29.16 5.56
N LYS A 154 -6.84 -30.21 5.11
CA LYS A 154 -7.43 -31.55 5.18
C LYS A 154 -6.81 -32.25 6.37
N SER A 155 -7.28 -31.90 7.57
CA SER A 155 -7.32 -32.88 8.64
C SER A 155 -8.16 -34.03 8.10
N PHE A 156 -7.52 -35.10 7.63
CA PHE A 156 -8.26 -36.29 7.26
C PHE A 156 -9.06 -36.72 8.49
N SER A 157 -10.36 -36.91 8.32
CA SER A 157 -11.23 -37.33 9.41
C SER A 157 -10.71 -38.65 9.94
N VAL A 158 -10.62 -38.81 11.26
CA VAL A 158 -10.26 -40.09 11.89
C VAL A 158 -11.15 -41.22 11.37
N ALA A 159 -12.41 -40.92 11.03
CA ALA A 159 -13.33 -41.86 10.41
C ALA A 159 -12.85 -42.33 9.02
N ASP A 160 -12.34 -41.43 8.18
CA ASP A 160 -11.86 -41.76 6.83
C ASP A 160 -10.60 -42.61 6.87
N GLU A 161 -9.71 -42.34 7.83
CA GLU A 161 -8.51 -43.16 8.04
C GLU A 161 -8.90 -44.55 8.57
N LEU A 162 -9.80 -44.65 9.55
CA LEU A 162 -10.29 -45.95 10.05
C LEU A 162 -10.96 -46.78 8.96
N ILE A 163 -11.72 -46.16 8.05
CA ILE A 163 -12.33 -46.84 6.90
C ILE A 163 -11.26 -47.40 5.95
N LYS A 164 -10.17 -46.68 5.72
CA LYS A 164 -9.05 -47.17 4.89
C LYS A 164 -8.34 -48.35 5.54
N TRP A 165 -8.06 -48.27 6.84
CA TRP A 165 -7.44 -49.35 7.60
C TRP A 165 -8.34 -50.60 7.64
N ALA A 166 -9.66 -50.42 7.74
CA ALA A 166 -10.61 -51.52 7.70
C ALA A 166 -10.61 -52.25 6.35
N LYS A 167 -10.57 -51.50 5.24
CA LYS A 167 -10.44 -52.08 3.89
C LYS A 167 -9.14 -52.85 3.71
N LEU A 168 -8.01 -52.31 4.15
CA LEU A 168 -6.72 -53.00 4.05
C LEU A 168 -6.69 -54.33 4.83
N LYS A 169 -7.43 -54.40 5.95
CA LYS A 169 -7.61 -55.63 6.72
C LYS A 169 -8.52 -56.61 5.98
N GLU A 170 -9.66 -56.15 5.46
CA GLU A 170 -10.60 -56.99 4.70
C GLU A 170 -9.96 -57.56 3.42
N ASP A 171 -9.10 -56.79 2.77
CA ASP A 171 -8.33 -57.21 1.59
C ASP A 171 -7.14 -58.13 1.95
N GLY A 172 -6.92 -58.41 3.24
CA GLY A 172 -5.89 -59.33 3.74
C GLY A 172 -4.46 -58.77 3.69
N HIS A 173 -4.30 -57.47 3.46
CA HIS A 173 -2.99 -56.81 3.38
C HIS A 173 -2.36 -56.53 4.75
N ILE A 174 -3.17 -56.49 5.80
CA ILE A 174 -2.72 -56.31 7.19
C ILE A 174 -3.47 -57.27 8.12
N SER A 175 -2.83 -57.60 9.24
CA SER A 175 -3.41 -58.46 10.28
C SER A 175 -4.40 -57.71 11.16
N GLU A 176 -5.27 -58.47 11.84
CA GLU A 176 -6.20 -57.93 12.86
C GLU A 176 -5.49 -57.14 13.97
N GLN A 177 -4.27 -57.57 14.30
CA GLN A 177 -3.46 -56.97 15.36
C GLN A 177 -2.92 -55.60 14.92
N GLU A 178 -2.43 -55.50 13.68
CA GLU A 178 -1.96 -54.23 13.09
C GLU A 178 -3.11 -53.23 12.91
N PHE A 179 -4.29 -53.70 12.54
CA PHE A 179 -5.50 -52.87 12.48
C PHE A 179 -5.88 -52.31 13.86
N ASN A 180 -5.87 -53.14 14.90
CA ASN A 180 -6.22 -52.71 16.25
C ASN A 180 -5.20 -51.73 16.84
N ASP A 181 -3.92 -51.91 16.57
CA ASP A 181 -2.87 -50.98 16.98
C ASP A 181 -2.99 -49.63 16.26
N ALA A 182 -3.29 -49.63 14.96
CA ALA A 182 -3.56 -48.41 14.19
C ALA A 182 -4.82 -47.70 14.69
N ARG A 183 -5.91 -48.43 14.93
CA ARG A 183 -7.16 -47.90 15.48
C ARG A 183 -6.96 -47.26 16.85
N LYS A 184 -6.18 -47.88 17.74
CA LYS A 184 -5.88 -47.34 19.07
C LYS A 184 -5.05 -46.06 18.99
N LYS A 185 -4.06 -46.01 18.07
CA LYS A 185 -3.26 -44.80 17.81
C LYS A 185 -4.10 -43.66 17.22
N LEU A 186 -5.06 -43.97 16.37
CA LEU A 186 -5.93 -42.97 15.73
C LEU A 186 -7.00 -42.41 16.67
N LEU A 187 -7.52 -43.22 17.60
CA LEU A 187 -8.54 -42.80 18.58
C LEU A 187 -7.98 -42.05 19.78
N HIS A 188 -6.70 -42.25 20.14
CA HIS A 188 -6.04 -41.59 21.27
C HIS A 188 -5.06 -40.47 20.85
N ARG A 189 -5.25 -39.90 19.66
CA ARG A 189 -4.44 -38.79 19.17
C ARG A 189 -4.92 -37.48 19.83
N GLU A 190 -4.38 -37.16 21.02
CA GLU A 190 -4.32 -35.78 21.52
C GLU A 190 -3.12 -35.04 20.92
#